data_AF-A0AAD4BCM7-F1
#
_entry.id   AF-A0AAD4BCM7-F1
#
_cell.length_a   1.000
_cell.length_b   1.000
_cell.length_c   1.000
_cell.angle_alpha   90.00
_cell.angle_beta   90.00
_cell.angle_gamma   90.00
#
_symmetry.space_group_name_H-M   'P 1'
#
loop_
_entity.id
_entity.type
_entity.pdbx_description
1 polymer ?
#
loop_
_entity_poly.entity_id
_entity_poly.type
_entity_poly.pdbx_seq_one_letter_code
_entity_poly.pdbx_strand_id
1 'polypeptide(L)' 'QFVGFRCVIGTMWAVDDGETTKITSTFYKHMVDESGRLDHTRAAFALNKTMKSVNVPLDQQILYIHLGA' A
#
# COMPACT_ATOMS: atom_id res chain seq x y z
N GLN A 1 -6.76 -15.26 8.05
CA GLN A 1 -5.58 -14.65 8.70
C GLN A 1 -5.00 -15.67 9.67
N PHE A 2 -4.13 -16.57 9.21
CA PHE A 2 -3.74 -17.78 9.97
C PHE A 2 -2.56 -17.58 10.95
N VAL A 3 -1.96 -16.37 10.99
CA VAL A 3 -0.76 -16.02 11.77
C VAL A 3 -0.91 -14.71 12.56
N GLY A 4 -2.14 -14.17 12.68
CA GLY A 4 -2.43 -13.01 13.54
C GLY A 4 -2.07 -11.62 12.99
N PHE A 5 -1.49 -11.50 11.79
CA PHE A 5 -1.22 -10.18 11.18
C PHE A 5 -2.49 -9.39 10.91
N ARG A 6 -2.69 -8.25 11.59
CA ARG A 6 -3.89 -7.40 11.44
C ARG A 6 -4.16 -6.97 10.00
N CYS A 7 -3.10 -6.67 9.25
CA CYS A 7 -3.18 -6.24 7.86
C CYS A 7 -1.92 -6.68 7.11
N VAL A 8 -2.11 -7.14 5.87
CA VAL A 8 -1.06 -7.45 4.91
C VAL A 8 -1.33 -6.71 3.61
N ILE A 9 -0.34 -5.98 3.13
CA ILE A 9 -0.30 -5.47 1.76
C ILE A 9 0.58 -6.40 0.94
N GLY A 10 0.12 -6.80 -0.23
CA GLY A 10 0.88 -7.65 -1.13
C GLY A 10 0.53 -7.39 -2.58
N THR A 11 1.22 -8.09 -3.47
CA THR A 11 0.96 -8.07 -4.91
C THR A 11 0.46 -9.45 -5.36
N MET A 12 -0.48 -9.47 -6.31
CA MET A 12 -1.00 -10.72 -6.88
C MET A 12 -0.01 -11.37 -7.86
N TRP A 13 0.84 -10.57 -8.50
CA TRP A 13 1.83 -10.99 -9.49
C TRP A 13 3.13 -10.20 -9.34
N ALA A 14 4.12 -10.52 -10.17
CA ALA A 14 5.34 -9.75 -10.30
C ALA A 14 5.03 -8.31 -10.73
N VAL A 15 5.75 -7.38 -10.11
CA VAL A 15 5.65 -5.94 -10.34
C VAL A 15 7.02 -5.39 -10.69
N ASP A 16 7.07 -4.26 -11.39
CA ASP A 16 8.32 -3.57 -11.68
C ASP A 16 8.89 -2.95 -10.39
N ASP A 17 10.18 -3.15 -10.12
CA ASP A 17 10.85 -2.67 -8.91
C ASP A 17 10.88 -1.13 -8.82
N GLY A 18 11.02 -0.46 -9.96
CA GLY A 18 11.03 1.00 -10.04
C GLY A 18 9.68 1.59 -9.63
N GLU A 19 8.59 1.04 -10.16
CA GLU A 19 7.23 1.43 -9.78
C GLU A 19 6.89 1.02 -8.35
N THR A 20 7.33 -0.16 -7.92
CA THR A 20 7.13 -0.68 -6.56
C THR A 20 7.79 0.21 -5.50
N THR A 21 8.98 0.74 -5.81
CA THR A 21 9.67 1.68 -4.91
C THR A 21 8.87 2.97 -4.74
N LYS A 22 8.28 3.50 -5.82
CA LYS A 22 7.42 4.70 -5.77
C LYS A 22 6.14 4.45 -4.99
N ILE A 23 5.48 3.31 -5.23
CA ILE A 23 4.24 2.92 -4.55
C ILE A 23 4.51 2.74 -3.05
N THR A 24 5.49 1.92 -2.68
CA THR A 24 5.82 1.63 -1.28
C THR A 24 6.18 2.91 -0.51
N SER A 25 7.00 3.78 -1.11
CA SER A 25 7.38 5.05 -0.49
C SER A 25 6.18 5.97 -0.26
N THR A 26 5.27 6.06 -1.23
CA THR A 26 4.06 6.89 -1.14
C THR A 26 3.04 6.31 -0.16
N PHE A 27 2.92 4.99 -0.13
CA PHE A 27 2.10 4.25 0.83
C PHE A 27 2.52 4.56 2.27
N TYR A 28 3.81 4.45 2.60
CA TYR A 28 4.27 4.75 3.95
C TYR A 28 4.10 6.22 4.33
N LYS A 29 4.19 7.17 3.39
CA LYS A 29 3.86 8.58 3.65
C LYS A 29 2.38 8.78 4.03
N HIS A 30 1.47 7.97 3.48
CA HIS A 30 0.04 8.04 3.81
C HIS A 30 -0.35 7.20 5.04
N MET A 31 0.53 6.31 5.50
CA MET A 31 0.38 5.55 6.75
C MET A 31 0.74 6.37 8.00
N VAL A 32 1.55 7.41 7.82
CA VAL A 32 1.93 8.32 8.91
C VAL A 32 0.78 9.27 9.21
N ASP A 33 0.36 9.31 10.47
CA ASP A 33 -0.67 10.22 10.96
C ASP A 33 -0.12 11.64 11.19
N GLU A 34 -0.99 12.56 11.61
CA GLU A 34 -0.63 13.96 11.86
C GLU A 34 0.36 14.12 13.03
N SER A 35 0.44 13.13 13.92
CA SER A 35 1.41 13.08 15.02
C SER A 35 2.77 12.51 14.60
N GLY A 36 2.92 12.09 13.35
CA GLY A 36 4.13 11.46 12.83
C GLY A 36 4.24 9.97 13.15
N ARG A 37 3.18 9.34 13.68
CA ARG A 37 3.18 7.92 14.05
C ARG A 37 2.60 7.08 12.92
N LEU A 38 3.14 5.87 12.75
CA LEU A 38 2.56 4.88 11.84
C LEU A 38 1.24 4.34 12.41
N ASP A 39 0.18 4.46 11.63
CA ASP A 39 -1.15 3.96 11.95
C ASP A 39 -1.60 2.86 10.98
N HIS A 40 -1.56 1.62 11.46
CA HIS A 40 -1.93 0.44 10.68
C HIS A 40 -3.42 0.39 10.31
N THR A 41 -4.30 1.06 11.05
CA THR A 41 -5.73 1.11 10.73
C THR A 41 -6.01 1.88 9.44
N ARG A 42 -5.02 2.65 8.97
CA ARG A 42 -5.10 3.43 7.73
C ARG A 42 -4.60 2.69 6.51
N ALA A 43 -4.19 1.42 6.60
CA ALA A 43 -3.59 0.69 5.48
C ALA A 43 -4.43 0.69 4.20
N ALA A 44 -5.73 0.41 4.30
CA ALA A 44 -6.64 0.48 3.14
C ALA A 44 -6.74 1.90 2.55
N PHE A 45 -6.85 2.92 3.42
CA PHE A 45 -6.89 4.32 3.01
C PHE A 45 -5.58 4.74 2.34
N ALA A 46 -4.44 4.40 2.93
CA ALA A 46 -3.12 4.72 2.44
C ALA A 46 -2.86 4.08 1.08
N LEU A 47 -3.25 2.82 0.89
CA LEU A 47 -3.15 2.15 -0.41
C LEU A 47 -4.03 2.83 -1.47
N ASN A 48 -5.30 3.12 -1.15
CA ASN A 48 -6.20 3.79 -2.10
C ASN A 48 -5.68 5.19 -2.50
N LYS A 49 -5.19 5.96 -1.52
CA LYS A 49 -4.65 7.30 -1.76
C LYS A 49 -3.34 7.25 -2.56
N THR A 50 -2.52 6.22 -2.31
CA THR A 50 -1.29 5.97 -3.08
C THR A 50 -1.62 5.73 -4.54
N MET A 51 -2.51 4.79 -4.86
CA MET A 51 -2.86 4.48 -6.26
C MET A 51 -3.42 5.69 -7.02
N LYS A 52 -4.12 6.59 -6.33
CA LYS A 52 -4.62 7.85 -6.91
C LYS A 52 -3.56 8.93 -7.13
N SER A 53 -2.41 8.85 -6.48
CA SER A 53 -1.38 9.90 -6.47
C SER A 53 -0.12 9.55 -7.24
N VAL A 54 0.16 8.26 -7.45
CA VAL A 54 1.32 7.81 -8.22
C VAL A 54 1.01 7.81 -9.73
N ASN A 55 1.99 8.21 -10.53
CA ASN A 55 1.93 8.07 -11.99
C ASN A 55 2.53 6.71 -12.41
N VAL A 56 1.80 5.65 -12.11
CA VAL A 56 2.17 4.25 -12.40
C VAL A 56 1.13 3.66 -13.36
N PRO A 57 1.52 2.84 -14.35
CA PRO A 57 0.58 2.14 -15.23
C PRO A 57 -0.49 1.34 -14.47
N LEU A 58 -1.73 1.34 -14.98
CA LEU A 58 -2.87 0.70 -14.29
C LEU A 58 -2.66 -0.80 -14.06
N ASP A 59 -2.06 -1.49 -15.02
CA ASP A 59 -1.71 -2.92 -14.96
C ASP A 59 -0.72 -3.25 -13.83
N GLN A 60 0.07 -2.28 -13.38
CA GLN A 60 0.89 -2.41 -12.18
C GLN A 60 0.10 -2.06 -10.90
N GLN A 61 -0.79 -1.07 -10.94
CA GLN A 61 -1.58 -0.64 -9.77
C GLN A 61 -2.56 -1.71 -9.30
N ILE A 62 -3.28 -2.35 -10.22
CA ILE A 62 -4.34 -3.35 -9.89
C ILE A 62 -3.80 -4.60 -9.19
N LEU A 63 -2.48 -4.81 -9.22
CA LEU A 63 -1.84 -5.96 -8.61
C LEU A 63 -1.76 -5.85 -7.09
N TYR A 64 -1.86 -4.64 -6.55
CA TYR A 64 -1.75 -4.39 -5.11
C TYR A 64 -3.06 -4.65 -4.40
N ILE A 65 -3.00 -5.51 -3.38
CA ILE A 65 -4.15 -5.91 -2.58
C ILE A 65 -3.93 -5.62 -1.10
N HIS A 66 -4.99 -5.20 -0.44
CA HIS A 66 -5.08 -5.10 1.01
C HIS A 66 -5.85 -6.29 1.57
N LEU A 67 -5.23 -7.05 2.46
CA LEU A 67 -5.83 -8.20 3.14
C LEU A 67 -5.81 -7.95 4.66
N GLY A 68 -6.97 -7.71 5.25
CA GLY A 68 -7.09 -7.41 6.68
C GLY A 68 -8.29 -6.52 6.97
N ALA A 69 -8.52 -6.27 8.26
CA ALA A 69 -9.56 -5.38 8.77
C ALA A 69 -8.96 -4.34 9.71
#